data_AF-A0A319C6F8-F1
#
_entry.id   AF-A0A319C6F8-F1
#
_cell.length_a   1.000
_cell.length_b   1.000
_cell.length_c   1.000
_cell.angle_alpha   90.00
_cell.angle_beta   90.00
_cell.angle_gamma   90.00
#
_symmetry.space_group_name_H-M   'P 1'
#
loop_
_entity.id
_entity.type
_entity.pdbx_description
1 polymer ?
#
loop_
_entity_poly.entity_id
_entity_poly.type
_entity_poly.pdbx_seq_one_letter_code
_entity_poly.pdbx_strand_id
1 'polypeptide(L)'
;MGFGNDDDDDLERRLLGLDDEDADGTEAGFNFEVNELEREMVGLRMAIERGSDDYFVEEDEADEELRVDAVEALLLRMRAIKDMSDGLPKTERKRFAAKAVRDIMKEL
;
A
#
# COMPACT_ATOMS: atom_id res chain seq x y z
N MET A 1 -29.01 -16.23 29.04
CA MET A 1 -28.67 -16.63 27.66
C MET A 1 -29.97 -16.78 26.91
N GLY A 2 -30.25 -16.10 25.80
CA GLY A 2 -29.45 -15.17 25.02
C GLY A 2 -30.35 -14.09 24.40
N PHE A 3 -29.76 -12.93 24.15
CA PHE A 3 -30.37 -11.82 23.42
C PHE A 3 -30.28 -12.18 21.93
N GLY A 4 -31.42 -12.19 21.22
CA GLY A 4 -31.50 -12.49 19.80
C GLY A 4 -31.14 -11.27 18.96
N ASN A 5 -30.32 -11.49 17.93
CA ASN A 5 -29.77 -10.50 17.00
C ASN A 5 -30.82 -10.03 15.97
N ASP A 6 -31.89 -9.35 16.40
CA ASP A 6 -32.84 -8.77 15.43
C ASP A 6 -32.24 -7.54 14.68
N ASP A 7 -31.21 -6.88 15.24
CA ASP A 7 -30.56 -5.71 14.63
C ASP A 7 -29.59 -6.06 13.47
N ASP A 8 -29.03 -7.28 13.45
CA ASP A 8 -28.08 -7.70 12.41
C ASP A 8 -28.81 -8.00 11.08
N ASP A 9 -29.99 -8.61 11.16
CA ASP A 9 -30.79 -9.01 10.00
C ASP A 9 -31.34 -7.78 9.24
N ASP A 10 -31.68 -6.71 9.95
CA ASP A 10 -32.15 -5.45 9.34
C ASP A 10 -31.00 -4.68 8.69
N LEU A 11 -29.80 -4.75 9.27
CA LEU A 11 -28.60 -4.15 8.71
C LEU A 11 -28.15 -4.92 7.46
N GLU A 12 -28.25 -6.24 7.47
CA GLU A 12 -28.03 -7.11 6.31
C GLU A 12 -29.03 -6.82 5.19
N ARG A 13 -30.33 -6.66 5.49
CA ARG A 13 -31.35 -6.28 4.49
C ARG A 13 -31.11 -4.91 3.88
N ARG A 14 -30.72 -3.95 4.71
CA ARG A 14 -30.38 -2.60 4.25
C ARG A 14 -29.11 -2.58 3.40
N LEU A 15 -28.13 -3.41 3.76
CA LEU A 15 -26.90 -3.58 2.98
C LEU A 15 -27.22 -4.25 1.64
N LEU A 16 -28.06 -5.29 1.63
CA LEU A 16 -28.53 -6.01 0.44
C LEU A 16 -29.58 -5.24 -0.38
N GLY A 17 -29.98 -4.02 0.04
CA GLY A 17 -30.91 -3.16 -0.69
C GLY A 17 -32.34 -3.72 -0.80
N LEU A 18 -32.74 -4.60 0.13
CA LEU A 18 -34.03 -5.31 0.12
C LEU A 18 -35.15 -4.53 0.82
N ASP A 19 -34.84 -3.40 1.47
CA ASP A 19 -35.74 -2.61 2.33
C ASP A 19 -36.31 -1.35 1.65
N ASP A 20 -35.91 -1.02 0.42
CA ASP A 20 -36.40 0.16 -0.27
C ASP A 20 -37.70 -0.17 -1.05
N GLU A 21 -38.84 0.31 -0.52
CA GLU A 21 -40.15 0.34 -1.20
C GLU A 21 -40.18 1.27 -2.46
N ASP A 22 -39.03 1.72 -2.95
CA ASP A 22 -38.82 2.43 -4.21
C ASP A 22 -37.93 1.59 -5.14
N ALA A 23 -38.52 0.55 -5.71
CA ALA A 23 -37.90 -0.39 -6.65
C ALA A 23 -37.62 0.23 -8.04
N ASP A 24 -36.77 1.26 -8.11
CA ASP A 24 -36.25 1.78 -9.39
C ASP A 24 -34.80 2.33 -9.27
N GLY A 25 -33.97 1.72 -8.42
CA GLY A 25 -32.57 2.17 -8.27
C GLY A 25 -31.62 1.27 -7.48
N THR A 26 -32.12 0.28 -6.73
CA THR A 26 -31.30 -0.58 -5.86
C THR A 26 -30.59 -1.71 -6.62
N GLU A 27 -31.20 -2.28 -7.67
CA GLU A 27 -30.49 -3.19 -8.57
C GLU A 27 -29.37 -2.47 -9.34
N ALA A 28 -29.45 -1.15 -9.51
CA ALA A 28 -28.40 -0.40 -10.18
C ALA A 28 -27.14 -0.27 -9.33
N GLY A 29 -27.24 -0.18 -7.99
CA GLY A 29 -26.09 0.02 -7.10
C GLY A 29 -25.12 -1.17 -7.08
N PHE A 30 -25.64 -2.36 -6.78
CA PHE A 30 -24.83 -3.58 -6.76
C PHE A 30 -24.31 -3.97 -8.15
N ASN A 31 -25.15 -3.87 -9.19
CA ASN A 31 -24.71 -4.15 -10.55
C ASN A 31 -23.69 -3.13 -11.06
N PHE A 32 -23.73 -1.89 -10.57
CA PHE A 32 -22.74 -0.87 -10.92
C PHE A 32 -21.39 -1.15 -10.26
N GLU A 33 -21.38 -1.54 -8.98
CA GLU A 33 -20.15 -1.94 -8.29
C GLU A 33 -19.52 -3.20 -8.91
N VAL A 34 -20.33 -4.20 -9.26
CA VAL A 34 -19.85 -5.41 -9.95
C VAL A 34 -19.28 -5.05 -11.33
N ASN A 35 -19.92 -4.14 -12.08
CA ASN A 35 -19.41 -3.71 -13.38
C ASN A 35 -18.08 -2.94 -13.26
N GLU A 36 -17.94 -2.10 -12.23
CA GLU A 36 -16.70 -1.38 -11.94
C GLU A 36 -15.58 -2.36 -11.56
N LEU A 37 -15.88 -3.32 -10.69
CA LEU A 37 -14.95 -4.37 -10.27
C LEU A 37 -14.53 -5.28 -11.44
N GLU A 38 -15.48 -5.68 -12.31
CA GLU A 38 -15.18 -6.46 -13.51
C GLU A 38 -14.24 -5.71 -14.46
N ARG A 39 -14.46 -4.40 -14.65
CA ARG A 39 -13.56 -3.55 -15.46
C ARG A 39 -12.17 -3.45 -14.86
N GLU A 40 -12.06 -3.30 -13.55
CA GLU A 40 -10.77 -3.26 -12.85
C GLU A 40 -10.03 -4.61 -12.98
N MET A 41 -10.74 -5.72 -12.77
CA MET A 41 -10.19 -7.08 -12.87
C MET A 41 -9.73 -7.42 -14.29
N VAL A 42 -10.45 -6.96 -15.32
CA VAL A 42 -10.00 -7.09 -16.72
C VAL A 42 -8.73 -6.26 -16.95
N GLY A 43 -8.62 -5.07 -16.37
CA GLY A 43 -7.40 -4.25 -16.40
C GLY A 43 -6.21 -4.94 -15.72
N LEU A 44 -6.41 -5.50 -14.54
CA LEU A 44 -5.39 -6.28 -13.81
C LEU A 44 -4.99 -7.53 -14.60
N ARG A 45 -5.96 -8.25 -15.16
CA ARG A 45 -5.69 -9.41 -16.02
C ARG A 45 -4.90 -9.01 -17.26
N MET A 46 -5.24 -7.89 -17.92
CA MET A 46 -4.47 -7.38 -19.04
C MET A 46 -3.05 -6.97 -18.63
N ALA A 47 -2.85 -6.39 -17.44
CA ALA A 47 -1.52 -6.05 -16.92
C ALA A 47 -0.67 -7.31 -16.62
N ILE A 48 -1.30 -8.40 -16.18
CA ILE A 48 -0.66 -9.70 -15.95
C ILE A 48 -0.38 -10.43 -17.28
N GLU A 49 -1.37 -10.46 -18.19
CA GLU A 49 -1.36 -11.24 -19.44
C GLU A 49 -0.54 -10.55 -20.55
N ARG A 50 -0.42 -9.22 -20.55
CA ARG A 50 0.50 -8.47 -21.42
C ARG A 50 1.97 -8.62 -21.01
N GLY A 51 2.26 -9.24 -19.86
CA GLY A 51 3.58 -9.17 -19.24
C GLY A 51 3.83 -7.73 -18.76
N SER A 52 4.51 -7.47 -17.66
CA SER A 52 5.83 -8.04 -17.39
C SER A 52 6.70 -8.22 -18.65
N ASP A 53 6.51 -7.37 -19.67
CA ASP A 53 7.40 -7.26 -20.82
C ASP A 53 8.00 -5.84 -20.92
N ASP A 54 7.61 -4.95 -19.99
CA ASP A 54 8.25 -3.65 -19.73
C ASP A 54 8.76 -3.54 -18.27
N TYR A 55 8.61 -4.63 -17.49
CA TYR A 55 9.17 -4.80 -16.13
C TYR A 55 9.98 -6.09 -15.97
N PHE A 56 10.20 -6.84 -17.05
CA PHE A 56 11.36 -7.73 -17.14
C PHE A 56 12.42 -6.99 -17.95
N VAL A 57 13.05 -6.01 -17.28
CA VAL A 57 14.50 -5.97 -17.39
C VAL A 57 14.93 -7.39 -17.04
N GLU A 58 15.69 -8.05 -17.91
CA GLU A 58 16.51 -9.18 -17.47
C GLU A 58 17.23 -8.69 -16.23
N GLU A 59 16.68 -8.98 -15.06
CA GLU A 59 17.30 -8.70 -13.78
C GLU A 59 18.38 -9.76 -13.70
N ASP A 60 19.46 -9.47 -14.44
CA ASP A 60 20.75 -10.10 -14.27
C ASP A 60 20.96 -10.20 -12.76
N GLU A 61 21.31 -11.38 -12.25
CA GLU A 61 21.65 -11.56 -10.83
C GLU A 61 22.70 -10.51 -10.35
N ALA A 62 23.44 -9.91 -11.28
CA ALA A 62 24.32 -8.76 -11.07
C ALA A 62 23.59 -7.47 -10.59
N ASP A 63 22.38 -7.20 -11.08
CA ASP A 63 21.57 -6.02 -10.72
C ASP A 63 20.96 -6.17 -9.32
N GLU A 64 20.64 -7.41 -8.92
CA GLU A 64 20.22 -7.72 -7.56
C GLU A 64 21.39 -7.61 -6.56
N GLU A 65 22.59 -8.09 -6.91
CA GLU A 65 23.81 -7.93 -6.11
C GLU A 65 24.18 -6.45 -5.92
N LEU A 66 24.10 -5.64 -6.98
CA LEU A 66 24.31 -4.18 -6.90
C LEU A 66 23.30 -3.48 -5.99
N ARG A 67 22.06 -3.96 -5.92
CA ARG A 67 21.05 -3.44 -4.99
C ARG A 67 21.35 -3.81 -3.55
N VAL A 68 21.81 -5.02 -3.28
CA VAL A 68 22.21 -5.45 -1.92
C VAL A 68 23.38 -4.61 -1.42
N ASP A 69 24.39 -4.38 -2.27
CA ASP A 69 25.53 -3.51 -1.94
C ASP A 69 25.10 -2.06 -1.67
N ALA A 70 24.16 -1.53 -2.47
CA ALA A 70 23.60 -0.20 -2.26
C ALA A 70 22.84 -0.10 -0.93
N VAL A 71 22.10 -1.15 -0.56
CA VAL A 71 21.40 -1.25 0.74
C VAL A 71 22.40 -1.35 1.90
N GLU A 72 23.47 -2.14 1.77
CA GLU A 72 24.52 -2.24 2.79
C GLU A 72 25.21 -0.89 3.01
N ALA A 73 25.57 -0.19 1.93
CA ALA A 73 26.16 1.15 1.99
C ALA A 73 25.22 2.15 2.68
N LEU A 74 23.92 2.09 2.40
CA LEU A 74 22.92 2.93 3.06
C LEU A 74 22.84 2.65 4.56
N LEU A 75 22.82 1.36 4.96
CA LEU A 75 22.77 0.95 6.36
C LEU A 75 24.03 1.38 7.14
N LEU A 76 25.22 1.27 6.54
CA LEU A 76 26.47 1.75 7.13
C LEU A 76 26.43 3.26 7.35
N ARG A 77 25.93 4.04 6.39
CA ARG A 77 25.76 5.50 6.52
C ARG A 77 24.75 5.85 7.61
N MET A 78 23.60 5.16 7.67
CA MET A 78 22.60 5.38 8.73
C MET A 78 23.15 5.06 10.12
N ARG A 79 23.96 4.01 10.26
CA ARG A 79 24.61 3.65 11.52
C ARG A 79 25.61 4.72 11.96
N ALA A 80 26.43 5.23 11.05
CA ALA A 80 27.35 6.33 11.35
C ALA A 80 26.60 7.58 11.85
N ILE A 81 25.47 7.93 11.22
CA ILE A 81 24.62 9.05 11.67
C ILE A 81 24.08 8.81 13.08
N LYS A 82 23.61 7.59 13.35
CA LYS A 82 23.13 7.21 14.69
C LYS A 82 24.23 7.40 15.74
N ASP A 83 25.42 6.85 15.49
CA ASP A 83 26.56 6.93 16.40
C ASP A 83 27.03 8.37 16.64
N MET A 84 27.05 9.22 15.59
CA MET A 84 27.34 10.65 15.72
C MET A 84 26.28 11.39 16.54
N SER A 85 25.03 10.95 16.43
CA SER A 85 23.91 11.58 17.13
C SER A 85 23.82 11.17 18.60
N ASP A 86 24.40 10.03 19.01
CA ASP A 86 24.26 9.49 20.37
C ASP A 86 24.83 10.41 21.46
N GLY A 87 25.79 11.27 21.12
CA GLY A 87 26.33 12.30 22.02
C GLY A 87 25.44 13.54 22.19
N LEU A 88 24.35 13.68 21.42
CA LEU A 88 23.52 14.88 21.40
C LEU A 88 22.29 14.78 22.34
N PRO A 89 21.82 15.91 22.90
CA PRO A 89 20.52 16.00 23.57
C PRO A 89 19.38 15.48 22.69
N LYS A 90 18.33 14.90 23.30
CA LYS A 90 17.21 14.25 22.57
C LYS A 90 16.56 15.16 21.51
N THR A 91 16.50 16.45 21.77
CA THR A 91 15.94 17.47 20.86
C THR A 91 16.81 17.70 19.63
N GLU A 92 18.13 17.68 19.80
CA GLU A 92 19.11 17.91 18.74
C GLU A 92 19.32 16.64 17.90
N ARG A 93 19.26 15.45 18.52
CA ARG A 93 19.30 14.16 17.82
C ARG A 93 18.28 14.05 16.70
N LYS A 94 17.02 14.40 16.97
CA LYS A 94 15.94 14.33 15.98
C LYS A 94 16.19 15.27 14.80
N ARG A 95 16.67 16.49 15.07
CA ARG A 95 16.97 17.48 14.03
C ARG A 95 18.18 17.06 13.19
N PHE A 96 19.21 16.53 13.84
CA PHE A 96 20.42 16.03 13.18
C PHE A 96 20.11 14.84 12.28
N ALA A 97 19.40 13.83 12.79
CA ALA A 97 19.01 12.65 12.02
C ALA A 97 18.12 13.02 10.83
N ALA A 98 17.10 13.87 11.02
CA ALA A 98 16.22 14.30 9.94
C ALA A 98 16.96 15.09 8.85
N LYS A 99 17.95 15.91 9.22
CA LYS A 99 18.79 16.62 8.25
C LYS A 99 19.66 15.63 7.47
N ALA A 100 20.37 14.74 8.15
CA ALA A 100 21.28 13.79 7.52
C ALA A 100 20.57 12.82 6.58
N VAL A 101 19.38 12.32 6.96
CA VAL A 101 18.56 11.46 6.08
C VAL A 101 18.08 12.23 4.84
N ARG A 102 17.66 13.49 5.02
CA ARG A 102 17.28 14.35 3.89
C ARG A 102 18.44 14.60 2.93
N ASP A 103 19.64 14.78 3.45
CA ASP A 103 20.82 15.02 2.62
C ASP A 103 21.19 13.74 1.84
N ILE A 104 21.11 12.55 2.45
CA ILE A 104 21.26 11.25 1.74
C ILE A 104 20.24 11.10 0.61
N MET A 105 18.96 11.43 0.86
CA MET A 105 17.90 11.32 -0.16
C MET A 105 18.06 12.31 -1.33
N LYS A 106 18.94 13.31 -1.23
CA LYS A 106 19.25 14.23 -2.33
C LYS A 106 20.48 13.81 -3.13
N GLU A 107 21.31 12.94 -2.57
CA GLU A 107 22.53 12.43 -3.18
C GLU A 107 22.31 11.11 -3.95
N LEU A 108 21.15 10.48 -3.73
CA LEU A 108 20.59 9.40 -4.55
C LEU A 108 19.78 10.00 -5.71
#